data_AF-X0ZKU8-F1
#
_entry.id   AF-X0ZKU8-F1
#
_cell.length_a   1.000
_cell.length_b   1.000
_cell.length_c   1.000
_cell.angle_alpha   90.00
_cell.angle_beta   90.00
_cell.angle_gamma   90.00
#
_symmetry.space_group_name_H-M   'P 1'
#
loop_
_entity.id
_entity.type
_entity.pdbx_description
1 polymer ?
#
loop_
_entity_poly.entity_id
_entity_poly.type
_entity_poly.pdbx_seq_one_letter_code
_entity_poly.pdbx_strand_id
1 'polypeptide(L)'
;LGGCSLSLRTFRPAIIGFVQIVREKHPDTPLAVISPIYAPQYETAKNPVELNLRIMRQEVAAAVDTLQAHGDRHIHYIDGLRLFGPDISNWDDLVPDGLHPNADGYKALAEHFLKKVAPKLFV
;
A
#
# COMPACT_ATOMS: atom_id res chain seq x y z
N LEU A 1 8.98 -3.39 13.07
CA LEU A 1 8.99 -2.84 11.69
C LEU A 1 9.86 -3.70 10.78
N GLY A 2 9.27 -4.49 9.87
CA GLY A 2 9.89 -5.10 8.67
C GLY A 2 11.16 -5.95 8.86
N GLY A 3 11.39 -6.92 7.97
CA GLY A 3 12.62 -7.74 8.01
C GLY A 3 13.91 -7.00 7.60
N CYS A 4 13.86 -5.68 7.38
CA CYS A 4 14.97 -4.86 6.86
C CYS A 4 15.60 -5.39 5.56
N SER A 5 14.87 -6.22 4.81
CA SER A 5 15.35 -6.83 3.56
C SER A 5 15.51 -5.81 2.42
N LEU A 6 14.82 -4.68 2.49
CA LEU A 6 14.91 -3.58 1.53
C LEU A 6 15.17 -2.26 2.27
N SER A 7 16.14 -1.50 1.79
CA SER A 7 16.47 -0.15 2.25
C SER A 7 15.67 0.89 1.46
N LEU A 8 15.73 2.17 1.87
CA LEU A 8 15.17 3.26 1.08
C LEU A 8 15.65 3.26 -0.37
N ARG A 9 16.92 2.87 -0.63
CA ARG A 9 17.50 2.81 -1.98
C ARG A 9 16.99 1.63 -2.80
N THR A 10 16.55 0.55 -2.16
CA THR A 10 16.17 -0.70 -2.84
C THR A 10 14.67 -0.98 -2.83
N PHE A 11 13.90 -0.30 -1.97
CA PHE A 11 12.46 -0.51 -1.85
C PHE A 11 11.69 -0.10 -3.11
N ARG A 12 11.87 1.14 -3.60
CA ARG A 12 11.21 1.61 -4.83
C ARG A 12 11.61 0.81 -6.08
N PRO A 13 12.92 0.56 -6.36
CA PRO A 13 13.30 -0.30 -7.47
C PRO A 13 12.71 -1.72 -7.39
N ALA A 14 12.57 -2.28 -6.19
CA ALA A 14 11.97 -3.61 -6.03
C ALA A 14 10.48 -3.63 -6.42
N ILE A 15 9.71 -2.58 -6.08
CA ILE A 15 8.31 -2.44 -6.50
C ILE A 15 8.22 -2.36 -8.03
N ILE A 16 9.06 -1.50 -8.65
CA ILE A 16 9.10 -1.33 -10.11
C ILE A 16 9.43 -2.66 -10.80
N GLY A 17 10.50 -3.33 -10.36
CA GLY A 17 10.89 -4.62 -10.93
C GLY A 17 9.82 -5.71 -10.76
N PHE A 18 9.16 -5.76 -9.60
CA PHE A 18 8.06 -6.71 -9.38
C PHE A 18 6.90 -6.47 -10.35
N VAL A 19 6.48 -5.21 -10.54
CA VAL A 19 5.42 -4.88 -11.51
C VAL A 19 5.85 -5.26 -12.93
N GLN A 20 7.09 -4.98 -13.31
CA GLN A 20 7.60 -5.35 -14.64
C GLN A 20 7.54 -6.86 -14.88
N ILE A 21 7.91 -7.67 -13.89
CA ILE A 21 7.80 -9.13 -13.96
C ILE A 21 6.34 -9.56 -14.18
N VAL A 22 5.38 -8.97 -13.44
CA VAL A 22 3.96 -9.27 -13.66
C VAL A 22 3.53 -8.89 -15.08
N ARG A 23 3.99 -7.74 -15.59
CA ARG A 23 3.69 -7.24 -16.94
C ARG A 23 4.22 -8.12 -18.06
N GLU A 24 5.27 -8.92 -17.82
CA GLU A 24 5.77 -9.88 -18.82
C GLU A 24 4.70 -10.91 -19.25
N LYS A 25 3.75 -11.24 -18.38
CA LYS A 25 2.63 -12.17 -18.67
C LYS A 25 1.26 -11.51 -18.67
N HIS A 26 1.15 -10.33 -18.08
CA HIS A 26 -0.11 -9.60 -17.93
C HIS A 26 0.05 -8.14 -18.41
N PRO A 27 0.31 -7.90 -19.70
CA PRO A 27 0.69 -6.58 -20.21
C PRO A 27 -0.37 -5.50 -19.95
N ASP A 28 -1.66 -5.85 -20.07
CA ASP A 28 -2.76 -4.88 -19.98
C ASP A 28 -3.68 -5.08 -18.77
N THR A 29 -3.44 -6.10 -17.94
CA THR A 29 -4.32 -6.37 -16.77
C THR A 29 -4.30 -5.19 -15.80
N PRO A 30 -5.44 -4.60 -15.39
CA PRO A 30 -5.44 -3.51 -14.41
C PRO A 30 -4.78 -3.93 -13.10
N LEU A 31 -3.84 -3.12 -12.60
CA LEU A 31 -3.13 -3.35 -11.34
C LEU A 31 -3.40 -2.20 -10.36
N ALA A 32 -3.71 -2.52 -9.11
CA ALA A 32 -3.74 -1.57 -8.01
C ALA A 32 -2.56 -1.83 -7.09
N VAL A 33 -1.72 -0.82 -6.88
CA VAL A 33 -0.66 -0.87 -5.86
C VAL A 33 -1.14 -0.08 -4.66
N ILE A 34 -1.38 -0.79 -3.56
CA ILE A 34 -1.92 -0.25 -2.32
C ILE A 34 -0.77 -0.06 -1.33
N SER A 35 -0.57 1.15 -0.84
CA SER A 35 0.43 1.43 0.20
C SER A 35 -0.04 0.97 1.60
N PRO A 36 0.85 0.87 2.60
CA PRO A 36 0.46 0.39 3.92
C PRO A 36 -0.70 1.18 4.55
N ILE A 37 -1.60 0.48 5.24
CA ILE A 37 -2.65 1.07 6.09
C ILE A 37 -2.05 1.81 7.30
N TYR A 38 -2.87 2.51 8.07
CA TYR A 38 -2.43 3.21 9.28
C TYR A 38 -1.91 2.22 10.33
N ALA A 39 -0.88 2.59 11.08
CA ALA A 39 -0.53 1.92 12.33
C ALA A 39 0.21 2.93 13.23
N PRO A 40 -0.41 3.41 14.33
CA PRO A 40 0.07 4.57 15.08
C PRO A 40 1.55 4.51 15.45
N GLN A 41 2.00 3.35 15.94
CA GLN A 41 3.37 3.15 16.41
C GLN A 41 4.42 3.22 15.30
N TYR A 42 4.04 3.04 14.04
CA TYR A 42 4.95 2.89 12.91
C TYR A 42 4.86 4.02 11.88
N GLU A 43 4.02 5.04 12.13
CA GLU A 43 3.90 6.20 11.25
C GLU A 43 5.21 6.99 11.14
N THR A 44 5.88 7.21 12.27
CA THR A 44 7.11 8.00 12.35
C THR A 44 8.31 7.19 12.83
N ALA A 45 8.09 6.10 13.57
CA ALA A 45 9.15 5.23 14.05
C ALA A 45 9.87 4.56 12.88
N LYS A 46 11.16 4.87 12.72
CA LYS A 46 11.99 4.29 11.67
C LYS A 46 12.54 2.94 12.09
N ASN A 47 12.67 2.05 11.13
CA ASN A 47 13.43 0.81 11.27
C ASN A 47 14.94 1.06 11.02
N PRO A 48 15.81 0.05 11.23
CA PRO A 48 17.26 0.18 10.99
C PRO A 48 17.69 0.59 9.58
N VAL A 49 16.80 0.53 8.59
CA VAL A 49 17.05 0.97 7.20
C VAL A 49 16.31 2.26 6.87
N GLU A 50 15.98 3.03 7.90
CA GLU A 50 15.39 4.37 7.86
C GLU A 50 13.97 4.46 7.26
N LEU A 51 13.24 3.34 7.18
CA LEU A 51 11.86 3.30 6.72
C LEU A 51 10.87 3.39 7.90
N ASN A 52 9.81 4.18 7.71
CA ASN A 52 8.58 4.17 8.50
C ASN A 52 7.38 4.12 7.53
N LEU A 53 6.15 3.97 8.03
CA LEU A 53 4.99 3.81 7.14
C LEU A 53 4.74 5.03 6.25
N ARG A 54 4.99 6.26 6.73
CA ARG A 54 4.86 7.47 5.91
C ARG A 54 5.81 7.46 4.73
N ILE A 55 7.08 7.12 4.96
CA ILE A 55 8.10 7.00 3.91
C ILE A 55 7.71 5.87 2.95
N MET A 56 7.28 4.72 3.46
CA MET A 56 6.85 3.62 2.59
C MET A 56 5.67 4.02 1.68
N ARG A 57 4.68 4.78 2.16
CA ARG A 57 3.59 5.30 1.30
C ARG A 57 4.11 6.23 0.21
N GLN A 58 5.05 7.11 0.54
CA GLN A 58 5.68 8.01 -0.44
C GLN A 58 6.44 7.22 -1.52
N GLU A 59 7.21 6.21 -1.12
CA GLU A 59 7.99 5.39 -2.05
C GLU A 59 7.11 4.51 -2.94
N VAL A 60 5.99 3.98 -2.43
CA VAL A 60 5.00 3.25 -3.24
C VAL A 60 4.35 4.17 -4.27
N ALA A 61 3.92 5.37 -3.87
CA ALA A 61 3.34 6.35 -4.79
C ALA A 61 4.34 6.71 -5.88
N ALA A 62 5.58 7.04 -5.50
CA ALA A 62 6.64 7.39 -6.44
C ALA A 62 7.00 6.25 -7.40
N ALA A 63 6.92 4.98 -6.97
CA ALA A 63 7.10 3.83 -7.85
C ALA A 63 6.01 3.78 -8.93
N VAL A 64 4.74 3.97 -8.55
CA VAL A 64 3.63 3.98 -9.50
C VAL A 64 3.72 5.18 -10.44
N ASP A 65 4.02 6.37 -9.93
CA ASP A 65 4.23 7.56 -10.76
C ASP A 65 5.34 7.34 -11.79
N THR A 66 6.44 6.68 -11.38
CA THR A 66 7.54 6.32 -12.30
C THR A 66 7.06 5.37 -13.40
N LEU A 67 6.30 4.33 -13.06
CA LEU A 67 5.77 3.38 -14.03
C LEU A 67 4.80 4.04 -15.02
N GLN A 68 3.92 4.92 -14.53
CA GLN A 68 2.98 5.69 -15.36
C GLN A 68 3.72 6.66 -16.29
N ALA A 69 4.74 7.37 -15.79
CA ALA A 69 5.55 8.28 -16.59
C ALA A 69 6.30 7.54 -17.73
N HIS A 70 6.54 6.24 -17.58
CA HIS A 70 7.14 5.37 -18.60
C HIS A 70 6.12 4.56 -19.40
N GLY A 71 4.83 4.90 -19.31
CA GLY A 71 3.80 4.44 -20.23
C GLY A 71 2.85 3.37 -19.72
N ASP A 72 2.98 2.86 -18.49
CA ASP A 72 1.99 1.95 -17.92
C ASP A 72 0.69 2.71 -17.60
N ARG A 73 -0.32 2.55 -18.45
CA ARG A 73 -1.63 3.21 -18.31
C ARG A 73 -2.64 2.40 -17.48
N HIS A 74 -2.30 1.15 -17.15
CA HIS A 74 -3.19 0.19 -16.47
C HIS A 74 -2.75 -0.07 -15.03
N ILE A 75 -1.94 0.82 -14.44
CA ILE A 75 -1.53 0.76 -13.04
C ILE A 75 -2.09 1.95 -12.27
N HIS A 76 -2.59 1.69 -11.06
CA HIS A 76 -3.23 2.68 -10.21
C HIS A 76 -2.64 2.66 -8.80
N TYR A 77 -2.25 3.84 -8.30
CA TYR A 77 -1.91 4.01 -6.90
C TYR A 77 -3.18 4.12 -6.04
N ILE A 78 -3.18 3.43 -4.91
CA ILE A 78 -4.15 3.56 -3.83
C ILE A 78 -3.42 3.89 -2.54
N ASP A 79 -3.78 5.01 -1.93
CA ASP A 79 -3.33 5.34 -0.58
C ASP A 79 -4.02 4.45 0.45
N GLY A 80 -3.23 3.64 1.18
CA GLY A 80 -3.72 2.74 2.22
C GLY A 80 -4.48 3.45 3.34
N LEU A 81 -4.20 4.73 3.60
CA LEU A 81 -4.95 5.53 4.58
C LEU A 81 -6.41 5.74 4.18
N ARG A 82 -6.73 5.66 2.89
CA ARG A 82 -8.12 5.74 2.41
C ARG A 82 -8.90 4.44 2.59
N LEU A 83 -8.20 3.35 2.88
CA LEU A 83 -8.79 2.04 3.14
C LEU A 83 -8.92 1.77 4.64
N PHE A 84 -7.92 2.15 5.42
CA PHE A 84 -7.92 1.95 6.86
C PHE A 84 -7.01 2.99 7.52
N GLY A 85 -7.58 4.17 7.75
CA GLY A 85 -6.89 5.38 8.21
C GLY A 85 -7.09 5.69 9.70
N PRO A 86 -6.44 6.76 10.19
CA PRO A 86 -6.58 7.22 11.58
C PRO A 86 -7.98 7.74 11.93
N ASP A 87 -8.86 7.93 10.94
CA ASP A 87 -10.23 8.42 11.07
C ASP A 87 -11.25 7.30 11.40
N ILE A 88 -10.80 6.05 11.52
CA ILE A 88 -11.64 4.94 11.98
C ILE A 88 -12.03 5.14 13.44
N SER A 89 -13.34 5.27 13.68
CA SER A 89 -13.90 5.64 14.98
C SER A 89 -13.75 4.58 16.07
N ASN A 90 -13.66 3.30 15.71
CA ASN A 90 -13.52 2.16 16.61
C ASN A 90 -12.19 1.42 16.41
N TRP A 91 -11.11 2.18 16.21
CA TRP A 91 -9.78 1.64 15.91
C TRP A 91 -9.34 0.54 16.87
N ASP A 92 -9.40 0.79 18.17
CA ASP A 92 -8.91 -0.14 19.21
C ASP A 92 -9.68 -1.46 19.22
N ASP A 93 -10.97 -1.43 18.88
CA ASP A 93 -11.80 -2.65 18.76
C ASP A 93 -11.44 -3.44 17.50
N LEU A 94 -11.13 -2.75 16.40
CA LEU A 94 -10.81 -3.39 15.12
C LEU A 94 -9.35 -3.81 15.00
N VAL A 95 -8.44 -3.23 15.78
CA VAL A 95 -7.00 -3.45 15.74
C VAL A 95 -6.46 -3.66 17.15
N PRO A 96 -6.82 -4.76 17.83
CA PRO A 96 -6.55 -4.94 19.26
C PRO A 96 -5.05 -5.05 19.60
N ASP A 97 -4.19 -5.39 18.64
CA ASP A 97 -2.73 -5.41 18.82
C ASP A 97 -2.04 -4.11 18.35
N GLY A 98 -2.82 -3.13 17.90
CA GLY A 98 -2.34 -1.86 17.35
C GLY A 98 -1.66 -1.95 15.97
N LEU A 99 -1.71 -3.10 15.30
CA LEU A 99 -1.09 -3.33 13.99
C LEU A 99 -1.99 -4.06 12.98
N HIS A 100 -2.63 -5.15 13.36
CA HIS A 100 -3.39 -6.01 12.46
C HIS A 100 -4.90 -5.89 12.70
N PRO A 101 -5.70 -5.64 11.65
CA PRO A 101 -7.14 -5.75 11.75
C PRO A 101 -7.57 -7.14 12.23
N ASN A 102 -8.53 -7.21 13.15
CA ASN A 102 -9.21 -8.44 13.50
C ASN A 102 -10.28 -8.79 12.45
N ALA A 103 -11.10 -9.81 12.72
CA ALA A 103 -12.14 -10.25 11.79
C ALA A 103 -13.11 -9.13 11.36
N ASP A 104 -13.55 -8.28 12.30
CA ASP A 104 -14.44 -7.16 11.98
C ASP A 104 -13.67 -6.01 11.30
N GLY A 105 -12.40 -5.82 11.65
CA GLY A 105 -11.50 -4.87 10.97
C GLY A 105 -11.31 -5.23 9.50
N TYR A 106 -11.17 -6.52 9.18
CA TYR A 106 -11.12 -6.99 7.80
C TYR A 106 -12.45 -6.78 7.04
N LYS A 107 -13.61 -6.86 7.72
CA LYS A 107 -14.90 -6.52 7.08
C LYS A 107 -14.94 -5.04 6.70
N ALA A 108 -14.57 -4.15 7.62
CA ALA A 108 -14.49 -2.72 7.36
C ALA A 108 -13.50 -2.40 6.21
N LEU A 109 -12.33 -3.04 6.23
CA LEU A 109 -11.34 -2.92 5.15
C LEU A 109 -11.90 -3.37 3.80
N ALA A 110 -12.64 -4.50 3.77
CA ALA A 110 -13.27 -5.00 2.55
C ALA A 110 -14.34 -4.04 2.00
N GLU A 111 -15.17 -3.45 2.87
CA GLU A 111 -16.15 -2.44 2.46
C GLU A 111 -15.48 -1.20 1.85
N HIS A 112 -14.37 -0.76 2.44
CA HIS A 112 -13.59 0.35 1.87
C HIS A 112 -12.91 -0.03 0.56
N PHE A 113 -12.40 -1.26 0.44
CA PHE A 113 -11.83 -1.77 -0.81
C PHE A 113 -12.86 -1.71 -1.95
N LEU A 114 -14.09 -2.18 -1.72
CA LEU A 114 -15.16 -2.14 -2.72
C LEU A 114 -15.50 -0.70 -3.15
N LYS A 115 -15.39 0.27 -2.25
CA LYS A 115 -15.70 1.68 -2.54
C LYS A 115 -14.52 2.45 -3.18
N LYS A 116 -13.28 2.06 -2.91
CA LYS A 116 -12.08 2.88 -3.22
C LYS A 116 -11.10 2.24 -4.20
N VAL A 117 -11.10 0.91 -4.32
CA VAL A 117 -10.17 0.16 -5.19
C VAL A 117 -10.91 -0.47 -6.36
N ALA A 118 -11.98 -1.23 -6.09
CA ALA A 118 -12.73 -1.95 -7.11
C ALA A 118 -13.15 -1.07 -8.32
N PRO A 119 -13.63 0.18 -8.13
CA PRO A 119 -14.02 1.04 -9.26
C PRO A 119 -12.87 1.48 -10.17
N LYS A 120 -11.61 1.23 -9.79
CA LYS A 120 -10.44 1.48 -10.65
C LYS A 120 -9.96 0.24 -11.40
N LEU A 121 -10.41 -0.95 -11.01
CA LEU A 121 -9.92 -2.22 -11.56
C LEU A 121 -10.97 -2.95 -12.41
N PHE A 122 -12.25 -2.78 -12.09
CA PHE A 122 -13.34 -3.59 -12.66
C PHE A 122 -14.35 -2.74 -13.43
N VAL A 123 -13.89 -1.66 -14.05
CA VAL A 123 -14.67 -0.77 -14.93
C VAL A 123 -14.39 -1.05 -16.39
#